data_AF-A0A9E4N8P9-F1
#
_entry.id   AF-A0A9E4N8P9-F1
#
_cell.length_a   1.000
_cell.length_b   1.000
_cell.length_c   1.000
_cell.angle_alpha   90.00
_cell.angle_beta   90.00
_cell.angle_gamma   90.00
#
_symmetry.space_group_name_H-M   'P 1'
#
loop_
_entity.id
_entity.type
_entity.pdbx_description
1 polymer ?
#
loop_
_entity_poly.entity_id
_entity_poly.type
_entity_poly.pdbx_seq_one_letter_code
_entity_poly.pdbx_strand_id
1 'polypeptide(L)'
;MRRLSWLFCPFILISLCWPIQSIAASDSELFSKQGYRITNYRRPLPAEAPAGKRIETEALADLINQSNPVLLDVLAITLRPESAQFGLSWLPASPRQHLPGSIWLPNVGYGYLEPCMRAWLERTLHRLTGGDLDRAVVFYCVTDCWMSWNVVKRASALGYRNLYWYPEGSDGWAAAGLPLVAAEPQPLPGMTAGQKDTLFDCPATDLKAALERSDESDKQGLLLFFETHHCPFCQRMRAGVLADPGLIAEYRRNFVALALDMESDQPLTDFDGTVTSAREVAQRLGVVRSPTLLFLNNQGEEEYRYSGLIVDPRRFRSLADYVSGGHHQNIGFKTYYKQQQD
;
A
#
# COMPACT_ATOMS: atom_id res chain seq x y z
N MET A 1 60.70 43.60 -47.57
CA MET A 1 59.25 43.67 -47.28
C MET A 1 58.58 42.41 -47.83
N ARG A 2 58.46 41.37 -47.00
CA ARG A 2 57.84 40.08 -47.37
C ARG A 2 56.53 39.96 -46.60
N ARG A 3 55.42 39.83 -47.33
CA ARG A 3 54.06 39.65 -46.78
C ARG A 3 53.94 38.24 -46.21
N LEU A 4 53.64 38.12 -44.92
CA LEU A 4 53.27 36.87 -44.25
C LEU A 4 51.74 36.76 -44.23
N SER A 5 51.20 35.82 -44.99
CA SER A 5 49.77 35.50 -45.00
C SER A 5 49.42 34.69 -43.75
N TRP A 6 48.54 35.23 -42.91
CA TRP A 6 47.96 34.52 -41.77
C TRP A 6 46.80 33.63 -42.24
N LEU A 7 46.94 32.32 -42.10
CA LEU A 7 45.85 31.36 -42.27
C LEU A 7 45.01 31.32 -40.98
N PHE A 8 43.79 31.84 -41.05
CA PHE A 8 42.76 31.68 -40.03
C PHE A 8 42.28 30.21 -40.05
N CYS A 9 42.47 29.49 -38.94
CA CYS A 9 41.93 28.16 -38.71
C CYS A 9 40.71 28.30 -37.78
N PRO A 10 39.46 28.03 -38.21
CA PRO A 10 38.31 28.16 -37.34
C PRO A 10 38.23 26.91 -36.45
N PHE A 11 38.40 27.09 -35.14
CA PHE A 11 38.07 26.07 -34.14
C PHE A 11 36.54 25.89 -34.13
N ILE A 12 36.07 24.78 -34.70
CA ILE A 12 34.69 24.33 -34.55
C ILE A 12 34.56 23.71 -33.15
N LEU A 13 33.92 24.45 -32.25
CA LEU A 13 33.46 23.95 -30.95
C LEU A 13 32.29 22.98 -31.18
N ILE A 14 32.58 21.68 -31.23
CA ILE A 14 31.58 20.62 -31.21
C ILE A 14 31.05 20.50 -29.77
N SER A 15 29.94 21.17 -29.49
CA SER A 15 29.19 21.00 -28.25
C SER A 15 28.56 19.59 -28.25
N LEU A 16 29.19 18.66 -27.53
CA LEU A 16 28.64 17.34 -27.24
C LEU A 16 27.47 17.49 -26.25
N CYS A 17 26.30 17.81 -26.79
CA CYS A 17 25.03 17.60 -26.09
C CYS A 17 24.79 16.09 -26.02
N TRP A 18 25.18 15.45 -24.92
CA TRP A 18 24.66 14.13 -24.58
C TRP A 18 23.17 14.30 -24.24
N PRO A 19 22.26 13.62 -24.96
CA PRO A 19 20.87 13.62 -24.56
C PRO A 19 20.79 12.89 -23.23
N ILE A 20 20.25 13.57 -22.22
CA ILE A 20 19.80 12.93 -20.98
C ILE A 20 18.65 12.02 -21.41
N GLN A 21 18.94 10.73 -21.60
CA GLN A 21 17.89 9.73 -21.79
C GLN A 21 17.17 9.60 -20.46
N SER A 22 15.94 10.12 -20.41
CA SER A 22 15.03 9.86 -19.30
C SER A 22 14.68 8.37 -19.35
N ILE A 23 15.07 7.62 -18.32
CA ILE A 23 14.66 6.22 -18.16
C ILE A 23 13.16 6.26 -17.81
N ALA A 24 12.30 6.11 -18.82
CA ALA A 24 10.92 5.78 -18.60
C ALA A 24 10.87 4.33 -18.07
N ALA A 25 10.31 4.13 -16.88
CA ALA A 25 10.02 2.78 -16.39
C ALA A 25 9.18 2.03 -17.43
N SER A 26 9.54 0.79 -17.72
CA SER A 26 8.76 -0.04 -18.64
C SER A 26 7.35 -0.26 -18.08
N ASP A 27 6.32 -0.33 -18.93
CA ASP A 27 4.95 -0.61 -18.47
C ASP A 27 4.85 -1.89 -17.63
N SER A 28 5.76 -2.86 -17.82
CA SER A 28 5.82 -4.08 -17.01
C SER A 28 6.21 -3.87 -15.55
N GLU A 29 6.90 -2.78 -15.19
CA GLU A 29 7.28 -2.50 -13.78
C GLU A 29 6.17 -1.77 -13.02
N LEU A 30 5.20 -1.18 -13.73
CA LEU A 30 4.13 -0.39 -13.14
C LEU A 30 2.89 -1.23 -12.79
N PHE A 31 2.78 -2.42 -13.39
CA PHE A 31 1.63 -3.30 -13.25
C PHE A 31 2.03 -4.71 -12.78
N SER A 32 1.19 -5.34 -11.96
CA SER A 32 1.32 -6.76 -11.65
C SER A 32 1.13 -7.62 -12.90
N LYS A 33 1.48 -8.90 -12.84
CA LYS A 33 1.21 -9.87 -13.92
C LYS A 33 -0.27 -9.95 -14.31
N GLN A 34 -1.16 -9.72 -13.34
CA GLN A 34 -2.61 -9.69 -13.56
C GLN A 34 -3.10 -8.32 -14.07
N GLY A 35 -2.19 -7.38 -14.33
CA GLY A 35 -2.45 -6.06 -14.90
C GLY A 35 -3.07 -5.08 -13.92
N TYR A 36 -2.73 -5.15 -12.63
CA TYR A 36 -3.14 -4.15 -11.65
C TYR A 36 -2.02 -3.14 -11.42
N ARG A 37 -2.33 -1.85 -11.26
CA ARG A 37 -1.31 -0.84 -10.93
C ARG A 37 -0.71 -1.15 -9.56
N ILE A 38 0.60 -1.34 -9.46
CA ILE A 38 1.26 -1.74 -8.19
C ILE A 38 2.04 -0.60 -7.51
N THR A 39 2.42 0.43 -8.27
CA THR A 39 3.17 1.58 -7.77
C THR A 39 2.74 2.87 -8.45
N ASN A 40 3.28 4.02 -8.04
CA ASN A 40 3.03 5.32 -8.66
C ASN A 40 1.53 5.61 -8.85
N TYR A 41 0.74 5.42 -7.78
CA TYR A 41 -0.72 5.53 -7.83
C TYR A 41 -1.22 6.95 -8.08
N ARG A 42 -0.40 7.99 -7.81
CA ARG A 42 -0.72 9.40 -8.06
C ARG A 42 -0.06 9.90 -9.36
N ARG A 43 -0.67 9.56 -10.50
CA ARG A 43 -0.18 9.83 -11.86
C ARG A 43 -1.35 9.96 -12.84
N PRO A 44 -1.15 10.62 -14.01
CA PRO A 44 -2.18 10.72 -15.04
C PRO A 44 -2.84 9.37 -15.35
N LEU A 45 -4.16 9.42 -15.49
CA LEU A 45 -5.01 8.24 -15.70
C LEU A 45 -5.28 8.03 -17.20
N PRO A 46 -5.50 6.76 -17.63
CA PRO A 46 -5.92 6.49 -18.99
C PRO A 46 -7.30 7.08 -19.27
N ALA A 47 -7.59 7.34 -20.55
CA ALA A 47 -8.91 7.80 -20.96
C ALA A 47 -9.98 6.73 -20.68
N GLU A 48 -9.63 5.45 -20.82
CA GLU A 48 -10.55 4.32 -20.71
C GLU A 48 -10.51 3.66 -19.32
N ALA A 49 -11.67 3.18 -18.89
CA ALA A 49 -11.80 2.35 -17.69
C ALA A 49 -11.21 0.95 -17.96
N PRO A 50 -10.67 0.27 -16.94
CA PRO A 50 -10.16 -1.11 -17.10
C PRO A 50 -11.28 -2.13 -17.34
N ALA A 51 -12.48 -1.77 -16.88
CA ALA A 51 -13.74 -2.48 -17.00
C ALA A 51 -14.86 -1.48 -16.70
N GLY A 52 -16.11 -1.81 -17.04
CA GLY A 52 -17.23 -0.90 -16.84
C GLY A 52 -17.12 0.36 -17.73
N LYS A 53 -17.75 1.44 -17.30
CA LYS A 53 -17.81 2.71 -18.05
C LYS A 53 -17.09 3.81 -17.30
N ARG A 54 -16.29 4.62 -17.99
CA ARG A 54 -15.91 5.94 -17.48
C ARG A 54 -17.18 6.80 -17.38
N ILE A 55 -17.32 7.55 -16.29
CA ILE A 55 -18.41 8.50 -16.11
C ILE A 55 -17.85 9.88 -15.79
N GLU A 56 -18.40 10.90 -16.43
CA GLU A 56 -18.05 12.30 -16.20
C GLU A 56 -18.92 12.89 -15.07
N THR A 57 -18.48 13.99 -14.46
CA THR A 57 -19.11 14.59 -13.28
C THR A 57 -20.62 14.85 -13.44
N GLU A 58 -21.04 15.44 -14.56
CA GLU A 58 -22.45 15.77 -14.83
C GLU A 58 -23.30 14.48 -14.95
N ALA A 59 -22.82 13.52 -15.74
CA ALA A 59 -23.49 12.23 -15.89
C ALA A 59 -23.57 11.43 -14.59
N LEU A 60 -22.57 11.56 -13.70
CA LEU A 60 -22.60 10.95 -12.38
C LEU A 60 -23.67 11.60 -11.49
N ALA A 61 -23.78 12.93 -11.51
CA ALA A 61 -24.83 13.63 -10.76
C ALA A 61 -26.23 13.18 -11.22
N ASP A 62 -26.44 13.04 -12.53
CA ASP A 62 -27.66 12.49 -13.10
C ASP A 62 -27.93 11.05 -12.67
N LEU A 63 -26.90 10.19 -12.73
CA LEU A 63 -27.01 8.80 -12.30
C LEU A 63 -27.42 8.68 -10.83
N ILE A 64 -26.84 9.52 -9.96
CA ILE A 64 -27.17 9.59 -8.53
C ILE A 64 -28.63 9.93 -8.33
N ASN A 65 -29.13 10.96 -9.02
CA ASN A 65 -30.52 11.40 -8.92
C ASN A 65 -31.53 10.37 -9.46
N GLN A 66 -31.18 9.64 -10.51
CA GLN A 66 -32.11 8.73 -11.20
C GLN A 66 -32.17 7.33 -10.57
N SER A 67 -31.03 6.81 -10.11
CA SER A 67 -30.90 5.38 -9.80
C SER A 67 -30.31 5.08 -8.43
N ASN A 68 -29.85 6.10 -7.69
CA ASN A 68 -29.19 5.97 -6.39
C ASN A 68 -28.15 4.83 -6.39
N PRO A 69 -27.08 4.91 -7.20
CA PRO A 69 -26.09 3.85 -7.32
C PRO A 69 -25.32 3.66 -6.01
N VAL A 70 -24.67 2.51 -5.86
CA VAL A 70 -23.71 2.31 -4.77
C VAL A 70 -22.47 3.15 -5.09
N LEU A 71 -22.12 4.09 -4.22
CA LEU A 71 -20.94 4.95 -4.37
C LEU A 71 -19.81 4.48 -3.45
N LEU A 72 -18.65 4.17 -4.02
CA LEU A 72 -17.48 3.68 -3.28
C LEU A 72 -16.28 4.60 -3.47
N ASP A 73 -15.91 5.27 -2.38
CA ASP A 73 -14.62 5.94 -2.24
C ASP A 73 -13.57 4.89 -1.88
N VAL A 74 -12.49 4.80 -2.64
CA VAL A 74 -11.44 3.81 -2.43
C VAL A 74 -10.06 4.42 -2.21
N LEU A 75 -10.00 5.71 -1.87
CA LEU A 75 -8.76 6.36 -1.48
C LEU A 75 -8.11 5.59 -0.33
N ALA A 76 -6.84 5.22 -0.46
CA ALA A 76 -6.13 4.58 0.64
C ALA A 76 -6.03 5.51 1.85
N ILE A 77 -6.13 4.92 3.04
CA ILE A 77 -5.61 5.57 4.23
C ILE A 77 -4.12 5.32 4.19
N THR A 78 -3.39 6.26 3.60
CA THR A 78 -1.98 6.43 3.93
C THR A 78 -1.94 7.48 5.03
N LEU A 79 -1.80 7.05 6.29
CA LEU A 79 -1.32 8.00 7.28
C LEU A 79 0.09 8.40 6.81
N ARG A 80 0.32 9.70 6.51
CA ARG A 80 1.62 10.12 5.98
C ARG A 80 2.64 10.23 7.13
N PRO A 81 3.83 9.64 7.00
CA PRO A 81 5.04 10.06 7.71
C PRO A 81 5.32 11.55 7.55
N GLU A 82 5.75 12.21 8.61
CA GLU A 82 6.67 13.35 8.50
C GLU A 82 7.95 12.87 7.78
N SER A 83 8.50 13.67 6.85
CA SER A 83 9.77 13.33 6.19
C SER A 83 10.67 14.56 6.06
N ALA A 84 11.97 14.39 6.32
CA ALA A 84 12.97 15.47 6.24
C ALA A 84 13.20 16.03 4.83
N GLN A 85 12.72 15.35 3.78
CA GLN A 85 12.99 15.68 2.38
C GLN A 85 11.99 16.68 1.78
N PHE A 86 10.84 16.86 2.42
CA PHE A 86 9.80 17.81 2.03
C PHE A 86 9.30 18.49 3.31
N GLY A 87 9.62 19.77 3.50
CA GLY A 87 9.01 20.58 4.56
C GLY A 87 7.47 20.59 4.45
N LEU A 88 6.80 21.03 5.51
CA LEU A 88 5.32 21.10 5.58
C LEU A 88 4.71 21.93 4.43
N SER A 89 4.25 21.27 3.38
CA SER A 89 3.37 21.83 2.32
C SER A 89 2.97 20.71 1.36
N TRP A 90 1.71 20.31 1.16
CA TRP A 90 0.42 20.77 1.64
C TRP A 90 -0.42 19.56 2.04
N LEU A 91 -1.00 19.61 3.23
CA LEU A 91 -2.31 19.02 3.53
C LEU A 91 -3.37 19.75 2.66
N PRO A 92 -4.54 19.17 2.37
CA PRO A 92 -5.76 19.74 2.92
C PRO A 92 -5.82 19.28 4.38
N ALA A 93 -5.83 20.24 5.32
CA ALA A 93 -5.77 19.98 6.76
C ALA A 93 -7.10 19.42 7.30
N SER A 94 -7.77 18.63 6.47
CA SER A 94 -9.20 18.44 6.52
C SER A 94 -9.50 16.95 6.52
N PRO A 95 -10.39 16.48 7.42
CA PRO A 95 -11.01 15.16 7.35
C PRO A 95 -11.38 14.82 5.90
N ARG A 96 -11.18 13.57 5.48
CA ARG A 96 -11.54 13.12 4.14
C ARG A 96 -12.96 13.57 3.84
N GLN A 97 -13.12 14.34 2.77
CA GLN A 97 -14.43 14.71 2.23
C GLN A 97 -14.68 13.88 0.98
N HIS A 98 -15.90 13.41 0.80
CA HIS A 98 -16.28 12.53 -0.31
C HIS A 98 -17.72 12.81 -0.78
N LEU A 99 -18.16 12.20 -1.88
CA LEU A 99 -19.49 12.41 -2.43
C LEU A 99 -20.58 12.01 -1.40
N PRO A 100 -21.71 12.72 -1.32
CA PRO A 100 -22.80 12.36 -0.43
C PRO A 100 -23.34 10.95 -0.71
N GLY A 101 -23.56 10.16 0.35
CA GLY A 101 -24.06 8.79 0.24
C GLY A 101 -22.98 7.71 -0.03
N SER A 102 -21.72 8.12 -0.17
CA SER A 102 -20.61 7.21 -0.39
C SER A 102 -20.21 6.40 0.83
N ILE A 103 -19.65 5.21 0.57
CA ILE A 103 -19.00 4.37 1.56
C ILE A 103 -17.50 4.34 1.26
N TRP A 104 -16.67 4.63 2.26
CA TRP A 104 -15.23 4.65 2.11
C TRP A 104 -14.61 3.29 2.47
N LEU A 105 -14.11 2.59 1.44
CA LEU A 105 -13.36 1.35 1.57
C LEU A 105 -11.87 1.63 1.32
N PRO A 106 -11.09 1.99 2.36
CA PRO A 106 -9.66 2.26 2.17
C PRO A 106 -8.88 1.01 1.76
N ASN A 107 -7.73 1.23 1.11
CA ASN A 107 -6.68 0.24 0.81
C ASN A 107 -7.09 -0.90 -0.16
N VAL A 108 -8.36 -1.05 -0.55
CA VAL A 108 -8.81 -2.08 -1.52
C VAL A 108 -8.30 -1.86 -2.95
N GLY A 109 -7.78 -0.67 -3.25
CA GLY A 109 -7.24 -0.32 -4.56
C GLY A 109 -5.74 -0.55 -4.76
N TYR A 110 -5.03 -1.10 -3.76
CA TYR A 110 -3.65 -1.52 -3.96
C TYR A 110 -3.54 -2.65 -5.00
N GLY A 111 -2.50 -2.59 -5.83
CA GLY A 111 -2.28 -3.54 -6.93
C GLY A 111 -2.13 -4.97 -6.42
N TYR A 112 -1.37 -5.13 -5.35
CA TYR A 112 -1.34 -6.34 -4.55
C TYR A 112 -2.27 -6.19 -3.35
N LEU A 113 -3.25 -7.07 -3.25
CA LEU A 113 -4.27 -7.00 -2.22
C LEU A 113 -4.32 -8.31 -1.41
N GLU A 114 -4.21 -8.18 -0.09
CA GLU A 114 -4.28 -9.30 0.85
C GLU A 114 -5.60 -10.09 0.67
N PRO A 115 -5.60 -11.43 0.86
CA PRO A 115 -6.80 -12.27 0.72
C PRO A 115 -7.98 -11.80 1.56
N CYS A 116 -7.74 -11.41 2.81
CA CYS A 116 -8.73 -10.83 3.71
C CYS A 116 -9.38 -9.54 3.18
N MET A 117 -8.59 -8.64 2.57
CA MET A 117 -9.04 -7.37 2.00
C MET A 117 -9.85 -7.61 0.74
N ARG A 118 -9.44 -8.60 -0.07
CA ARG A 118 -10.21 -9.09 -1.21
C ARG A 118 -11.56 -9.64 -0.77
N ALA A 119 -11.58 -10.53 0.23
CA ALA A 119 -12.81 -11.10 0.78
C ALA A 119 -13.70 -10.02 1.42
N TRP A 120 -13.10 -8.99 2.01
CA TRP A 120 -13.84 -7.85 2.56
C TRP A 120 -14.48 -6.99 1.49
N LEU A 121 -13.75 -6.67 0.41
CA LEU A 121 -14.30 -5.99 -0.76
C LEU A 121 -15.48 -6.79 -1.33
N GLU A 122 -15.31 -8.10 -1.53
CA GLU A 122 -16.33 -8.99 -2.07
C GLU A 122 -17.60 -9.02 -1.20
N ARG A 123 -17.46 -9.30 0.11
CA ARG A 123 -18.59 -9.30 1.04
C ARG A 123 -19.27 -7.94 1.13
N THR A 124 -18.50 -6.87 1.07
CA THR A 124 -19.04 -5.52 1.12
C THR A 124 -19.83 -5.18 -0.14
N LEU A 125 -19.30 -5.49 -1.33
CA LEU A 125 -20.03 -5.33 -2.59
C LEU A 125 -21.32 -6.16 -2.58
N HIS A 126 -21.25 -7.42 -2.16
CA HIS A 126 -22.44 -8.28 -2.09
C HIS A 126 -23.49 -7.68 -1.16
N ARG A 127 -23.10 -7.21 0.03
CA ARG A 127 -24.01 -6.57 0.98
C ARG A 127 -24.62 -5.29 0.43
N LEU A 128 -23.83 -4.42 -0.18
CA LEU A 128 -24.28 -3.11 -0.68
C LEU A 128 -25.16 -3.20 -1.92
N THR A 129 -24.96 -4.23 -2.72
CA THR A 129 -25.79 -4.52 -3.89
C THR A 129 -26.97 -5.45 -3.57
N GLY A 130 -27.04 -6.03 -2.37
CA GLY A 130 -28.02 -7.06 -2.05
C GLY A 130 -27.80 -8.37 -2.84
N GLY A 131 -26.59 -8.59 -3.34
CA GLY A 131 -26.24 -9.69 -4.23
C GLY A 131 -26.59 -9.45 -5.71
N ASP A 132 -27.16 -8.30 -6.05
CA ASP A 132 -27.51 -7.94 -7.43
C ASP A 132 -26.27 -7.46 -8.22
N LEU A 133 -25.82 -8.30 -9.15
CA LEU A 133 -24.67 -8.02 -10.01
C LEU A 133 -24.92 -6.93 -11.07
N ASP A 134 -26.18 -6.55 -11.30
CA ASP A 134 -26.59 -5.47 -12.21
C ASP A 134 -26.84 -4.13 -11.50
N ARG A 135 -26.80 -4.13 -10.16
CA ARG A 135 -26.90 -2.89 -9.39
C ARG A 135 -25.75 -1.95 -9.77
N ALA A 136 -26.08 -0.71 -10.10
CA ALA A 136 -25.09 0.29 -10.47
C ALA A 136 -24.10 0.54 -9.31
N VAL A 137 -22.80 0.41 -9.58
CA VAL A 137 -21.72 0.70 -8.63
C VAL A 137 -20.74 1.67 -9.25
N VAL A 138 -20.46 2.77 -8.56
CA VAL A 138 -19.49 3.79 -8.97
C VAL A 138 -18.29 3.72 -8.03
N PHE A 139 -17.10 3.59 -8.60
CA PHE A 139 -15.84 3.64 -7.87
C PHE A 139 -15.08 4.92 -8.18
N TYR A 140 -14.59 5.58 -7.15
CA TYR A 140 -13.81 6.80 -7.29
C TYR A 140 -12.79 6.96 -6.15
N CYS A 141 -11.90 7.94 -6.31
CA CYS A 141 -10.86 8.26 -5.34
C CYS A 141 -10.70 9.79 -5.29
N VAL A 142 -9.55 10.29 -5.72
CA VAL A 142 -9.21 11.69 -5.99
C VAL A 142 -8.66 11.76 -7.41
N THR A 143 -8.45 12.95 -7.96
CA THR A 143 -7.87 13.06 -9.32
C THR A 143 -6.49 12.39 -9.38
N ASP A 144 -6.17 11.83 -10.55
CA ASP A 144 -4.91 11.13 -10.82
C ASP A 144 -4.66 9.93 -9.87
N CYS A 145 -5.71 9.25 -9.40
CA CYS A 145 -5.60 8.12 -8.49
C CYS A 145 -5.90 6.78 -9.17
N TRP A 146 -4.89 5.93 -9.31
CA TRP A 146 -5.01 4.59 -9.92
C TRP A 146 -5.73 3.56 -9.04
N MET A 147 -6.03 3.87 -7.77
CA MET A 147 -6.69 2.93 -6.86
C MET A 147 -8.12 2.61 -7.28
N SER A 148 -8.89 3.61 -7.71
CA SER A 148 -10.25 3.37 -8.23
C SER A 148 -10.25 2.53 -9.49
N TRP A 149 -9.28 2.74 -10.38
CA TRP A 149 -9.06 1.92 -11.58
C TRP A 149 -8.87 0.43 -11.20
N ASN A 150 -8.00 0.15 -10.23
CA ASN A 150 -7.77 -1.22 -9.75
C ASN A 150 -9.02 -1.89 -9.15
N VAL A 151 -9.86 -1.13 -8.44
CA VAL A 151 -11.07 -1.68 -7.79
C VAL A 151 -12.14 -1.99 -8.83
N VAL A 152 -12.33 -1.14 -9.85
CA VAL A 152 -13.28 -1.40 -10.94
C VAL A 152 -12.96 -2.72 -11.63
N LYS A 153 -11.67 -2.96 -11.91
CA LYS A 153 -11.19 -4.22 -12.48
C LYS A 153 -11.49 -5.43 -11.58
N ARG A 154 -11.31 -5.29 -10.25
CA ARG A 154 -11.65 -6.35 -9.27
C ARG A 154 -13.15 -6.64 -9.24
N ALA A 155 -13.99 -5.60 -9.20
CA ALA A 155 -15.43 -5.76 -9.18
C ALA A 155 -15.94 -6.44 -10.47
N SER A 156 -15.37 -6.10 -11.61
CA SER A 156 -15.66 -6.78 -12.88
C SER A 156 -15.30 -8.27 -12.83
N ALA A 157 -14.13 -8.61 -12.27
CA ALA A 157 -13.70 -10.00 -12.11
C ALA A 157 -14.60 -10.81 -11.15
N LEU A 158 -15.33 -10.14 -10.25
CA LEU A 158 -16.36 -10.75 -9.39
C LEU A 158 -17.72 -10.90 -10.09
N GLY A 159 -17.86 -10.46 -11.34
CA GLY A 159 -19.07 -10.62 -12.15
C GLY A 159 -20.08 -9.46 -12.12
N TYR A 160 -19.75 -8.35 -11.44
CA TYR A 160 -20.58 -7.14 -11.47
C TYR A 160 -20.53 -6.49 -12.86
N ARG A 161 -21.70 -6.16 -13.42
CA ARG A 161 -21.83 -5.74 -14.83
C ARG A 161 -22.06 -4.25 -15.00
N ASN A 162 -22.77 -3.62 -14.05
CA ASN A 162 -23.12 -2.21 -14.13
C ASN A 162 -22.14 -1.33 -13.35
N LEU A 163 -20.90 -1.30 -13.83
CA LEU A 163 -19.79 -0.64 -13.15
C LEU A 163 -19.44 0.70 -13.80
N TYR A 164 -19.19 1.70 -12.95
CA TYR A 164 -18.73 3.01 -13.35
C TYR A 164 -17.42 3.37 -12.65
N TRP A 165 -16.50 3.95 -13.41
CA TRP A 165 -15.26 4.52 -12.92
C TRP A 165 -15.33 6.03 -13.06
N TYR A 166 -15.21 6.74 -11.94
CA TYR A 166 -15.17 8.20 -11.91
C TYR A 166 -13.74 8.69 -11.58
N PRO A 167 -12.93 9.00 -12.59
CA PRO A 167 -11.50 9.28 -12.43
C PRO A 167 -11.19 10.67 -11.85
N GLU A 168 -12.07 11.65 -12.02
CA GLU A 168 -11.92 13.00 -11.45
C GLU A 168 -12.14 12.99 -9.93
N GLY A 169 -12.82 11.95 -9.41
CA GLY A 169 -12.99 11.71 -7.98
C GLY A 169 -13.59 12.90 -7.21
N SER A 170 -13.31 12.95 -5.90
CA SER A 170 -13.83 14.02 -5.04
C SER A 170 -13.37 15.42 -5.47
N ASP A 171 -12.21 15.53 -6.13
CA ASP A 171 -11.61 16.81 -6.49
C ASP A 171 -12.35 17.42 -7.69
N GLY A 172 -12.66 16.61 -8.71
CA GLY A 172 -13.51 17.03 -9.82
C GLY A 172 -14.95 17.35 -9.40
N TRP A 173 -15.49 16.58 -8.47
CA TRP A 173 -16.82 16.82 -7.92
C TRP A 173 -16.89 18.18 -7.21
N ALA A 174 -15.90 18.48 -6.38
CA ALA A 174 -15.78 19.78 -5.72
C ALA A 174 -15.51 20.92 -6.72
N ALA A 175 -14.66 20.70 -7.73
CA ALA A 175 -14.38 21.69 -8.76
C ALA A 175 -15.63 22.05 -9.60
N ALA A 176 -16.57 21.12 -9.73
CA ALA A 176 -17.89 21.37 -10.34
C ALA A 176 -18.88 22.10 -9.41
N GLY A 177 -18.46 22.48 -8.20
CA GLY A 177 -19.30 23.17 -7.22
C GLY A 177 -20.32 22.27 -6.52
N LEU A 178 -20.16 20.95 -6.59
CA LEU A 178 -21.07 19.98 -5.98
C LEU A 178 -20.66 19.71 -4.51
N PRO A 179 -21.62 19.40 -3.62
CA PRO A 179 -21.34 19.27 -2.20
C PRO A 179 -20.51 18.01 -1.90
N LEU A 180 -19.60 18.13 -0.95
CA LEU A 180 -18.94 16.99 -0.31
C LEU A 180 -19.39 16.89 1.16
N VAL A 181 -19.26 15.70 1.72
CA VAL A 181 -19.51 15.42 3.14
C VAL A 181 -18.29 14.73 3.77
N ALA A 182 -18.17 14.85 5.09
CA ALA A 182 -17.13 14.15 5.83
C ALA A 182 -17.29 12.63 5.70
N ALA A 183 -16.19 11.96 5.37
CA ALA A 183 -16.11 10.52 5.20
C ALA A 183 -15.50 9.88 6.44
N GLU A 184 -16.16 8.85 6.95
CA GLU A 184 -15.59 7.95 7.95
C GLU A 184 -15.16 6.65 7.27
N PRO A 185 -13.93 6.18 7.50
CA PRO A 185 -13.46 4.96 6.87
C PRO A 185 -14.20 3.75 7.45
N GLN A 186 -14.60 2.83 6.57
CA GLN A 186 -15.09 1.55 7.05
C GLN A 186 -13.96 0.80 7.78
N PRO A 187 -14.24 0.12 8.91
CA PRO A 187 -13.22 -0.63 9.63
C PRO A 187 -12.57 -1.68 8.73
N LEU A 188 -11.23 -1.70 8.72
CA LEU A 188 -10.48 -2.72 8.00
C LEU A 188 -10.74 -4.11 8.61
N PRO A 189 -10.59 -5.20 7.84
CA PRO A 189 -10.74 -6.56 8.34
C PRO A 189 -9.81 -6.84 9.52
N GLY A 190 -10.35 -7.37 10.62
CA GLY A 190 -9.58 -7.61 11.84
C GLY A 190 -9.37 -6.36 12.71
N MET A 191 -9.96 -5.22 12.35
CA MET A 191 -9.99 -4.01 13.16
C MET A 191 -11.41 -3.69 13.65
N THR A 192 -11.55 -3.27 14.90
CA THR A 192 -12.79 -2.69 15.43
C THR A 192 -12.91 -1.22 15.05
N ALA A 193 -14.15 -0.70 14.97
CA ALA A 193 -14.39 0.73 14.72
C ALA A 193 -13.60 1.61 15.72
N GLY A 194 -12.87 2.60 15.19
CA GLY A 194 -12.02 3.51 15.98
C GLY A 194 -10.57 3.05 16.20
N GLN A 195 -10.16 1.87 15.72
CA GLN A 195 -8.75 1.46 15.70
C GLN A 195 -8.00 2.13 14.53
N LYS A 196 -6.80 2.65 14.79
CA LYS A 196 -5.92 3.29 13.79
C LYS A 196 -5.27 2.24 12.90
N ASP A 197 -5.10 2.56 11.62
CA ASP A 197 -4.33 1.76 10.66
C ASP A 197 -3.02 1.26 11.29
N THR A 198 -2.75 -0.04 11.18
CA THR A 198 -1.56 -0.65 11.75
C THR A 198 -0.66 -1.17 10.64
N LEU A 199 0.60 -1.45 10.96
CA LEU A 199 1.55 -2.04 10.02
C LEU A 199 1.00 -3.28 9.30
N PHE A 200 0.09 -4.01 9.96
CA PHE A 200 -0.57 -5.20 9.45
C PHE A 200 -2.00 -4.86 9.02
N ASP A 201 -2.28 -4.96 7.72
CA ASP A 201 -3.64 -4.73 7.19
C ASP A 201 -4.61 -5.84 7.64
N CYS A 202 -4.08 -7.06 7.85
CA CYS A 202 -4.86 -8.24 8.21
C CYS A 202 -4.04 -9.29 8.98
N PRO A 203 -4.72 -10.26 9.63
CA PRO A 203 -4.11 -11.51 10.04
C PRO A 203 -3.54 -12.27 8.82
N ALA A 204 -2.37 -12.91 9.00
CA ALA A 204 -1.79 -13.76 7.97
C ALA A 204 -2.69 -14.97 7.69
N THR A 205 -2.95 -15.25 6.41
CA THR A 205 -3.73 -16.42 5.95
C THR A 205 -3.01 -17.24 4.88
N ASP A 206 -2.00 -16.66 4.23
CA ASP A 206 -1.21 -17.32 3.19
C ASP A 206 0.21 -16.73 3.14
N LEU A 207 1.19 -17.47 3.67
CA LEU A 207 2.60 -17.06 3.71
C LEU A 207 3.27 -17.21 2.35
N LYS A 208 2.87 -18.20 1.55
CA LYS A 208 3.38 -18.39 0.20
C LYS A 208 2.99 -17.21 -0.70
N ALA A 209 1.71 -16.84 -0.71
CA ALA A 209 1.25 -15.68 -1.47
C ALA A 209 1.87 -14.37 -0.96
N ALA A 210 2.21 -14.27 0.33
CA ALA A 210 2.94 -13.13 0.84
C ALA A 210 4.38 -13.06 0.32
N LEU A 211 5.08 -14.20 0.27
CA LEU A 211 6.44 -14.29 -0.26
C LEU A 211 6.48 -13.99 -1.76
N GLU A 212 5.56 -14.57 -2.54
CA GLU A 212 5.39 -14.27 -3.96
C GLU A 212 5.13 -12.77 -4.19
N ARG A 213 4.28 -12.14 -3.37
CA ARG A 213 4.06 -10.69 -3.48
C ARG A 213 5.28 -9.86 -3.10
N SER A 214 6.10 -10.34 -2.17
CA SER A 214 7.34 -9.63 -1.80
C SER A 214 8.27 -9.56 -3.01
N ASP A 215 8.46 -10.69 -3.69
CA ASP A 215 9.24 -10.81 -4.92
C ASP A 215 8.63 -9.93 -6.04
N GLU A 216 7.32 -10.06 -6.29
CA GLU A 216 6.65 -9.30 -7.36
C GLU A 216 6.51 -7.79 -7.09
N SER A 217 6.74 -7.34 -5.85
CA SER A 217 6.68 -5.93 -5.45
C SER A 217 8.06 -5.30 -5.27
N ASP A 218 9.14 -5.98 -5.67
CA ASP A 218 10.52 -5.55 -5.47
C ASP A 218 10.83 -5.20 -4.00
N LYS A 219 10.28 -6.01 -3.08
CA LYS A 219 10.55 -5.89 -1.65
C LYS A 219 11.66 -6.84 -1.27
N GLN A 220 12.31 -6.56 -0.14
CA GLN A 220 13.43 -7.36 0.34
C GLN A 220 12.99 -8.68 0.98
N GLY A 221 11.70 -8.80 1.34
CA GLY A 221 11.16 -9.98 1.98
C GLY A 221 9.96 -9.71 2.91
N LEU A 222 9.76 -10.61 3.87
CA LEU A 222 8.67 -10.53 4.82
C LEU A 222 9.11 -9.97 6.17
N LEU A 223 8.23 -9.20 6.81
CA LEU A 223 8.26 -8.95 8.24
C LEU A 223 7.12 -9.71 8.90
N LEU A 224 7.44 -10.74 9.67
CA LEU A 224 6.47 -11.47 10.48
C LEU A 224 6.51 -10.96 11.92
N PHE A 225 5.38 -10.49 12.42
CA PHE A 225 5.18 -10.12 13.82
C PHE A 225 4.42 -11.21 14.55
N PHE A 226 5.14 -11.94 15.40
CA PHE A 226 4.55 -12.97 16.26
C PHE A 226 4.05 -12.36 17.57
N GLU A 227 2.78 -12.60 17.85
CA GLU A 227 2.09 -12.16 19.06
C GLU A 227 1.24 -13.27 19.68
N THR A 228 0.68 -12.99 20.86
CA THR A 228 -0.33 -13.82 21.53
C THR A 228 -1.48 -12.93 21.99
N HIS A 229 -2.66 -13.50 22.21
CA HIS A 229 -3.86 -12.75 22.59
C HIS A 229 -3.68 -11.90 23.87
N HIS A 230 -2.93 -12.41 24.85
CA HIS A 230 -2.75 -11.78 26.16
C HIS A 230 -1.34 -11.22 26.37
N CYS A 231 -0.75 -10.62 25.33
CA CYS A 231 0.57 -10.01 25.38
C CYS A 231 0.51 -8.48 25.59
N PRO A 232 0.76 -7.96 26.81
CA PRO A 232 0.72 -6.51 27.07
C PRO A 232 1.82 -5.75 26.30
N PHE A 233 2.96 -6.39 26.03
CA PHE A 233 4.02 -5.81 25.22
C PHE A 233 3.61 -5.66 23.75
N CYS A 234 2.89 -6.64 23.20
CA CYS A 234 2.37 -6.63 21.84
C CYS A 234 1.32 -5.53 21.69
N GLN A 235 0.41 -5.41 22.66
CA GLN A 235 -0.58 -4.32 22.72
C GLN A 235 0.09 -2.95 22.79
N ARG A 236 1.18 -2.80 23.57
CA ARG A 236 1.93 -1.55 23.66
C ARG A 236 2.63 -1.20 22.34
N MET A 237 3.14 -2.18 21.60
CA MET A 237 3.67 -1.94 20.25
C MET A 237 2.56 -1.56 19.27
N ARG A 238 1.42 -2.27 19.29
CA ARG A 238 0.24 -2.01 18.45
C ARG A 238 -0.32 -0.61 18.63
N ALA A 239 -0.39 -0.12 19.87
CA ALA A 239 -0.85 1.23 20.17
C ALA A 239 0.19 2.33 19.88
N GLY A 240 1.46 1.95 19.70
CA GLY A 240 2.59 2.87 19.50
C GLY A 240 3.21 2.70 18.13
N VAL A 241 4.43 2.14 18.09
CA VAL A 241 5.28 2.07 16.89
C VAL A 241 4.65 1.34 15.70
N LEU A 242 3.72 0.39 15.93
CA LEU A 242 3.04 -0.34 14.85
C LEU A 242 1.81 0.39 14.31
N ALA A 243 1.35 1.45 14.98
CA ALA A 243 0.29 2.36 14.49
C ALA A 243 0.87 3.73 14.07
N ASP A 244 2.20 3.87 14.07
CA ASP A 244 2.86 5.10 13.66
C ASP A 244 2.88 5.21 12.13
N PRO A 245 2.25 6.24 11.54
CA PRO A 245 2.21 6.47 10.10
C PRO A 245 3.57 6.43 9.40
N GLY A 246 4.55 7.04 10.08
CA GLY A 246 5.95 7.15 9.72
C GLY A 246 6.58 5.80 9.44
N LEU A 247 6.49 4.99 10.48
CA LEU A 247 7.08 3.67 10.56
C LEU A 247 6.31 2.68 9.68
N ILE A 248 4.98 2.77 9.60
CA ILE A 248 4.18 1.91 8.71
C ILE A 248 4.66 2.06 7.27
N ALA A 249 4.75 3.29 6.76
CA ALA A 249 5.19 3.51 5.39
C ALA A 249 6.64 3.04 5.19
N GLU A 250 7.51 3.21 6.18
CA GLU A 250 8.90 2.79 6.15
C GLU A 250 9.08 1.28 6.05
N TYR A 251 8.40 0.54 6.93
CA TYR A 251 8.42 -0.91 6.87
C TYR A 251 7.72 -1.45 5.62
N ARG A 252 6.59 -0.87 5.20
CA ARG A 252 5.88 -1.28 3.98
C ARG A 252 6.63 -0.93 2.70
N ARG A 253 7.60 0.00 2.71
CA ARG A 253 8.48 0.22 1.55
C ARG A 253 9.40 -0.97 1.32
N ASN A 254 9.92 -1.57 2.39
CA ASN A 254 10.95 -2.60 2.28
C ASN A 254 10.42 -4.03 2.42
N PHE A 255 9.29 -4.23 3.12
CA PHE A 255 8.78 -5.55 3.48
C PHE A 255 7.28 -5.72 3.22
N VAL A 256 6.85 -6.96 3.03
CA VAL A 256 5.46 -7.37 3.23
C VAL A 256 5.29 -7.74 4.70
N ALA A 257 4.50 -6.96 5.45
CA ALA A 257 4.37 -7.11 6.89
C ALA A 257 3.09 -7.88 7.27
N LEU A 258 3.23 -8.92 8.08
CA LEU A 258 2.14 -9.79 8.52
C LEU A 258 2.19 -10.00 10.04
N ALA A 259 1.01 -10.10 10.66
CA ALA A 259 0.88 -10.53 12.06
C ALA A 259 0.46 -11.99 12.13
N LEU A 260 1.13 -12.76 12.99
CA LEU A 260 0.82 -14.14 13.31
C LEU A 260 0.56 -14.29 14.81
N ASP A 261 -0.61 -14.79 15.15
CA ASP A 261 -0.89 -15.24 16.51
C ASP A 261 -0.33 -16.64 16.71
N MET A 262 0.73 -16.76 17.52
CA MET A 262 1.40 -18.03 17.77
C MET A 262 0.57 -19.01 18.62
N GLU A 263 -0.60 -18.59 19.10
CA GLU A 263 -1.58 -19.45 19.77
C GLU A 263 -2.70 -19.94 18.83
N SER A 264 -2.77 -19.43 17.60
CA SER A 264 -3.88 -19.72 16.68
C SER A 264 -3.71 -21.06 15.95
N ASP A 265 -4.77 -21.86 15.98
CA ASP A 265 -4.97 -23.09 15.19
C ASP A 265 -5.81 -22.83 13.92
N GLN A 266 -6.03 -21.57 13.55
CA GLN A 266 -6.76 -21.24 12.32
C GLN A 266 -5.95 -21.68 11.08
N PRO A 267 -6.61 -22.17 10.01
CA PRO A 267 -5.93 -22.56 8.79
C PRO A 267 -5.08 -21.43 8.20
N LEU A 268 -3.82 -21.75 7.92
CA LEU A 268 -2.82 -20.89 7.32
C LEU A 268 -2.13 -21.66 6.20
N THR A 269 -1.94 -21.06 5.03
CA THR A 269 -1.09 -21.67 3.99
C THR A 269 0.37 -21.35 4.27
N ASP A 270 1.21 -22.38 4.41
CA ASP A 270 2.64 -22.24 4.66
C ASP A 270 3.40 -21.87 3.37
N PHE A 271 4.71 -21.58 3.48
CA PHE A 271 5.61 -21.26 2.38
C PHE A 271 5.68 -22.34 1.29
N ASP A 272 5.52 -23.61 1.67
CA ASP A 272 5.51 -24.74 0.73
C ASP A 272 4.12 -24.99 0.10
N GLY A 273 3.10 -24.22 0.50
CA GLY A 273 1.71 -24.35 0.05
C GLY A 273 0.88 -25.37 0.83
N THR A 274 1.44 -26.01 1.86
CA THR A 274 0.67 -26.90 2.74
C THR A 274 -0.23 -26.09 3.68
N VAL A 275 -1.34 -26.70 4.12
CA VAL A 275 -2.23 -26.10 5.12
C VAL A 275 -1.72 -26.47 6.51
N THR A 276 -1.47 -25.46 7.33
CA THR A 276 -0.94 -25.53 8.71
C THR A 276 -1.67 -24.49 9.58
N SER A 277 -1.07 -24.10 10.71
CA SER A 277 -1.52 -23.01 11.57
C SER A 277 -0.37 -22.06 11.94
N ALA A 278 -0.73 -20.86 12.41
CA ALA A 278 0.27 -19.90 12.88
C ALA A 278 1.06 -20.43 14.10
N ARG A 279 0.44 -21.27 14.94
CA ARG A 279 1.11 -21.98 16.04
C ARG A 279 2.22 -22.92 15.53
N GLU A 280 1.91 -23.76 14.54
CA GLU A 280 2.87 -24.72 13.97
C GLU A 280 4.01 -24.00 13.23
N VAL A 281 3.70 -22.93 12.49
CA VAL A 281 4.72 -22.08 11.86
C VAL A 281 5.64 -21.44 12.90
N ALA A 282 5.10 -20.90 13.99
CA ALA A 282 5.90 -20.32 15.06
C ALA A 282 6.85 -21.35 15.69
N GLN A 283 6.37 -22.58 15.93
CA GLN A 283 7.19 -23.68 16.46
C GLN A 283 8.31 -24.08 15.50
N ARG A 284 8.00 -24.25 14.20
CA ARG A 284 8.99 -24.62 13.17
C ARG A 284 10.06 -23.54 12.98
N LEU A 285 9.68 -22.27 13.06
CA LEU A 285 10.60 -21.13 13.00
C LEU A 285 11.28 -20.85 14.35
N GLY A 286 11.11 -21.70 15.38
CA GLY A 286 11.75 -21.53 16.68
C GLY A 286 11.33 -20.26 17.43
N VAL A 287 10.17 -19.69 17.12
CA VAL A 287 9.63 -18.53 17.80
C VAL A 287 8.94 -18.99 19.09
N VAL A 288 9.60 -18.75 20.22
CA VAL A 288 9.15 -19.23 21.55
C VAL A 288 8.62 -18.11 22.46
N ARG A 289 8.59 -16.87 21.99
CA ARG A 289 8.13 -15.72 22.79
C ARG A 289 7.54 -14.61 21.92
N SER A 290 6.61 -13.86 22.48
CA SER A 290 6.04 -12.64 21.89
C SER A 290 6.42 -11.39 22.71
N PRO A 291 6.56 -10.20 22.09
CA PRO A 291 6.56 -9.96 20.65
C PRO A 291 7.89 -10.40 20.01
N THR A 292 7.82 -10.98 18.82
CA THR A 292 8.99 -11.25 17.97
C THR A 292 8.76 -10.67 16.58
N LEU A 293 9.71 -9.89 16.08
CA LEU A 293 9.79 -9.42 14.69
C LEU A 293 10.81 -10.31 13.98
N LEU A 294 10.35 -11.09 13.01
CA LEU A 294 11.16 -11.99 12.20
C LEU A 294 11.19 -11.46 10.77
N PHE A 295 12.38 -11.17 10.27
CA PHE A 295 12.62 -10.70 8.91
C PHE A 295 13.09 -11.89 8.08
N LEU A 296 12.36 -12.19 7.02
CA LEU A 296 12.69 -13.24 6.06
C LEU A 296 13.06 -12.62 4.72
N ASN A 297 14.03 -13.19 4.00
CA ASN A 297 14.30 -12.80 2.60
C ASN A 297 13.24 -13.35 1.63
N ASN A 298 13.39 -13.06 0.33
CA ASN A 298 12.48 -13.54 -0.72
C ASN A 298 12.54 -15.06 -0.96
N GLN A 299 13.49 -15.78 -0.34
CA GLN A 299 13.57 -17.24 -0.32
C GLN A 299 12.87 -17.84 0.92
N GLY A 300 12.34 -17.00 1.81
CA GLY A 300 11.71 -17.42 3.07
C GLY A 300 12.71 -17.77 4.17
N GLU A 301 14.00 -17.43 4.00
CA GLU A 301 15.05 -17.69 4.98
C GLU A 301 15.16 -16.54 5.99
N GLU A 302 15.51 -16.85 7.23
CA GLU A 302 15.67 -15.84 8.30
C GLU A 302 16.91 -14.97 8.07
N GLU A 303 16.69 -13.68 7.81
CA GLU A 303 17.72 -12.65 7.72
C GLU A 303 18.04 -12.09 9.10
N TYR A 304 17.00 -11.76 9.87
CA TYR A 304 17.17 -11.17 11.18
C TYR A 304 15.96 -11.40 12.08
N ARG A 305 16.21 -11.44 13.39
CA ARG A 305 15.17 -11.56 14.41
C ARG A 305 15.38 -10.56 15.54
N TYR A 306 14.33 -9.84 15.87
CA TYR A 306 14.24 -9.04 17.07
C TYR A 306 13.19 -9.60 18.03
N SER A 307 13.63 -10.06 19.20
CA SER A 307 12.75 -10.60 20.24
C SER A 307 12.62 -9.60 21.39
N GLY A 308 11.42 -9.01 21.56
CA GLY A 308 11.12 -8.11 22.67
C GLY A 308 10.41 -6.82 22.27
N LEU A 309 10.14 -5.99 23.28
CA LEU A 309 9.40 -4.74 23.15
C LEU A 309 10.25 -3.62 22.54
N ILE A 310 9.74 -2.95 21.50
CA ILE A 310 10.23 -1.65 21.03
C ILE A 310 9.10 -0.62 21.11
N VAL A 311 9.32 0.47 21.84
CA VAL A 311 8.34 1.57 21.95
C VAL A 311 8.91 2.93 21.57
N ASP A 312 10.22 3.03 21.39
CA ASP A 312 10.87 4.23 20.88
C ASP A 312 10.79 4.24 19.34
N PRO A 313 10.08 5.21 18.72
CA PRO A 313 10.00 5.31 17.27
C PRO A 313 11.36 5.39 16.58
N ARG A 314 12.35 6.05 17.18
CA ARG A 314 13.71 6.16 16.60
C ARG A 314 14.39 4.81 16.53
N ARG A 315 14.27 4.01 17.59
CA ARG A 315 14.80 2.65 17.63
C ARG A 315 14.07 1.72 16.67
N PHE A 316 12.75 1.86 16.53
CA PHE A 316 11.98 1.04 15.60
C PHE A 316 12.30 1.40 14.14
N ARG A 317 12.50 2.68 13.81
CA ARG A 317 13.02 3.14 12.51
C ARG A 317 14.40 2.58 12.21
N SER A 318 15.33 2.75 13.14
CA SER A 318 16.69 2.23 13.02
C SER A 318 16.74 0.73 12.79
N LEU A 319 15.78 -0.04 13.35
CA LEU A 319 15.66 -1.46 13.07
C LEU A 319 15.30 -1.75 11.60
N ALA A 320 14.40 -0.97 11.00
CA ALA A 320 14.08 -1.10 9.58
C ALA A 320 15.32 -0.81 8.72
N ASP A 321 16.03 0.27 9.00
CA ASP A 321 17.26 0.67 8.29
C ASP A 321 18.37 -0.38 8.46
N TYR A 322 18.52 -0.90 9.69
CA TYR A 322 19.52 -1.92 10.02
C TYR A 322 19.35 -3.19 9.19
N VAL A 323 18.12 -3.71 9.09
CA VAL A 323 17.84 -4.91 8.29
C VAL A 323 17.86 -4.57 6.80
N SER A 324 17.19 -3.50 6.39
CA SER A 324 17.05 -3.16 4.97
C SER A 324 18.35 -2.69 4.30
N GLY A 325 19.29 -2.17 5.08
CA GLY A 325 20.65 -1.81 4.66
C GLY A 325 21.66 -2.96 4.76
N GLY A 326 21.26 -4.17 5.16
CA GLY A 326 22.15 -5.32 5.28
C GLY A 326 23.17 -5.23 6.43
N HIS A 327 22.98 -4.31 7.39
CA HIS A 327 23.94 -4.08 8.47
C HIS A 327 24.04 -5.25 9.45
N HIS A 328 23.01 -6.10 9.51
CA HIS A 328 22.95 -7.29 10.35
C HIS A 328 24.00 -8.35 10.01
N GLN A 329 24.57 -8.31 8.81
CA GLN A 329 25.63 -9.21 8.39
C GLN A 329 26.98 -8.89 9.06
N ASN A 330 27.15 -7.67 9.57
CA ASN A 330 28.45 -7.15 9.98
C ASN A 330 28.53 -6.77 11.47
N ILE A 331 27.48 -6.16 12.02
CA ILE A 331 27.48 -5.66 13.40
C ILE A 331 26.13 -5.92 14.06
N GLY A 332 26.11 -6.12 15.38
CA GLY A 332 24.85 -6.30 16.11
C GLY A 332 24.03 -5.01 16.24
N PHE A 333 22.70 -5.14 16.22
CA PHE A 333 21.77 -4.00 16.24
C PHE A 333 21.98 -3.03 17.41
N LYS A 334 22.33 -3.52 18.60
CA LYS A 334 22.62 -2.65 19.76
C LYS A 334 23.79 -1.69 19.47
N THR A 335 24.82 -2.19 18.79
CA THR A 335 26.01 -1.41 18.41
C THR A 335 25.65 -0.44 17.29
N TYR A 336 24.95 -0.91 16.25
CA TYR A 336 24.48 -0.07 15.15
C TYR A 336 23.63 1.11 15.63
N TYR A 337 22.63 0.84 16.47
CA TYR A 337 21.74 1.88 17.00
C TYR A 337 22.49 2.91 17.86
N LYS A 338 23.51 2.49 18.63
CA LYS A 338 24.33 3.42 19.41
C LYS A 338 25.13 4.36 18.50
N GLN A 339 25.70 3.85 17.41
CA GLN A 339 26.46 4.65 16.44
C GLN A 339 25.63 5.71 15.71
N GLN A 340 24.30 5.57 15.66
CA GLN A 340 23.40 6.58 15.10
C GLN A 340 23.04 7.69 16.10
N GLN A 341 23.40 7.54 17.38
CA GLN A 341 23.12 8.52 18.43
C GLN A 341 24.30 9.45 18.72
N ASP A 342 25.50 9.03 18.32
CA ASP A 342 26.75 9.80 18.37
C ASP A 342 26.89 10.65 17.08
#